data_AF-A0A1G4W1J6-F1
#
_entry.id   AF-A0A1G4W1J6-F1
#
_cell.length_a   1.000
_cell.length_b   1.000
_cell.length_c   1.000
_cell.angle_alpha   90.00
_cell.angle_beta   90.00
_cell.angle_gamma   90.00
#
_symmetry.space_group_name_H-M   'P 1'
#
loop_
_entity.id
_entity.type
_entity.pdbx_description
1 polymer ?
#
loop_
_entity_poly.entity_id
_entity_poly.type
_entity_poly.pdbx_seq_one_letter_code
_entity_poly.pdbx_strand_id
1 'polypeptide(L)'
;MANRETDIRTVSHFVRRLRRVAAHPLAVNNGDILDNFASVPVTIGRTPDGKTFMRTPLPDEVAFESLSTRLRPFVASGDDLYFVKAFEALERLCDNENDKFADVRQVILAEWHKASERSSRTRAFWVQTSESAKQYSDVELAFAWLYGDTMHGDHDKVETLDIHDRYRAAVGFFSGVAVIAIATLNMLRQFVELGVIDLFADVFTDDVVVTQTEIRHEVEVFHAEVGVDPTAALETLLRRSDAPLPPEFQRVGNLFDEARAQRESGRNNVD
;
A
#
# COMPACT_ATOMS: atom_id res chain seq x y z
N MET A 1 13.65 12.57 23.92
CA MET A 1 13.43 13.32 22.66
C MET A 1 13.57 12.45 21.42
N ALA A 2 14.67 11.70 21.23
CA ALA A 2 14.86 10.82 20.05
C ALA A 2 13.77 9.74 19.84
N ASN A 3 13.15 9.23 20.91
CA ASN A 3 12.09 8.22 20.82
C ASN A 3 10.77 8.80 20.29
N ARG A 4 10.40 10.02 20.74
CA ARG A 4 9.15 10.68 20.35
C ARG A 4 9.13 11.09 18.87
N GLU A 5 10.25 11.60 18.36
CA GLU A 5 10.37 11.94 16.93
C GLU A 5 10.29 10.70 16.04
N THR A 6 10.91 9.59 16.49
CA THR A 6 10.80 8.30 15.80
C THR A 6 9.37 7.78 15.80
N ASP A 7 8.66 7.87 16.92
CA ASP A 7 7.24 7.48 17.01
C ASP A 7 6.34 8.35 16.13
N ILE A 8 6.54 9.68 16.12
CA ILE A 8 5.85 10.59 15.19
C ILE A 8 6.08 10.14 13.75
N ARG A 9 7.33 9.87 13.37
CA ARG A 9 7.67 9.44 12.02
C ARG A 9 6.97 8.13 11.66
N THR A 10 7.02 7.12 12.53
CA THR A 10 6.35 5.83 12.33
C THR A 10 4.86 6.01 12.11
N VAL A 11 4.17 6.73 13.00
CA VAL A 11 2.72 6.98 12.87
C VAL A 11 2.42 7.82 11.63
N SER A 12 3.26 8.79 11.28
CA SER A 12 3.09 9.63 10.09
C SER A 12 3.20 8.81 8.80
N HIS A 13 4.19 7.91 8.68
CA HIS A 13 4.29 7.03 7.52
C HIS A 13 3.13 6.03 7.45
N PHE A 14 2.69 5.53 8.61
CA PHE A 14 1.52 4.66 8.70
C PHE A 14 0.27 5.39 8.20
N VAL A 15 0.00 6.62 8.66
CA VAL A 15 -1.11 7.46 8.18
C VAL A 15 -1.01 7.71 6.68
N ARG A 16 0.16 8.10 6.16
CA ARG A 16 0.36 8.30 4.71
C ARG A 16 0.01 7.04 3.91
N ARG A 17 0.36 5.85 4.41
CA ARG A 17 0.01 4.58 3.76
C ARG A 17 -1.48 4.26 3.88
N LEU A 18 -2.12 4.51 5.03
CA LEU A 18 -3.57 4.35 5.20
C LEU A 18 -4.34 5.27 4.24
N ARG A 19 -3.88 6.51 4.05
CA ARG A 19 -4.46 7.44 3.08
C ARG A 19 -4.37 6.89 1.65
N ARG A 20 -3.30 6.18 1.28
CA ARG A 20 -3.20 5.49 -0.03
C ARG A 20 -4.21 4.35 -0.19
N VAL A 21 -4.57 3.67 0.90
CA VAL A 21 -5.65 2.68 0.89
C VAL A 21 -7.00 3.36 0.73
N ALA A 22 -7.28 4.40 1.51
CA ALA A 22 -8.53 5.16 1.42
C ALA A 22 -8.72 5.83 0.04
N ALA A 23 -7.64 6.23 -0.63
CA ALA A 23 -7.66 6.78 -1.98
C ALA A 23 -7.77 5.71 -3.09
N HIS A 24 -7.89 4.43 -2.76
CA HIS A 24 -8.02 3.35 -3.74
C HIS A 24 -9.41 3.34 -4.40
N PRO A 25 -9.55 3.04 -5.71
CA PRO A 25 -10.85 2.97 -6.38
C PRO A 25 -11.85 1.94 -5.84
N LEU A 26 -11.42 0.97 -5.04
CA LEU A 26 -12.31 0.04 -4.32
C LEU A 26 -12.67 0.51 -2.91
N ALA A 27 -12.01 1.55 -2.41
CA ALA A 27 -12.23 2.14 -1.09
C ALA A 27 -13.04 3.46 -1.14
N VAL A 28 -13.44 3.90 -2.34
CA VAL A 28 -14.39 5.02 -2.50
C VAL A 28 -15.70 4.75 -1.76
N ASN A 29 -16.39 5.82 -1.38
CA ASN A 29 -17.58 5.76 -0.52
C ASN A 29 -17.31 5.02 0.80
N ASN A 30 -16.20 5.35 1.48
CA ASN A 30 -15.80 4.79 2.77
C ASN A 30 -15.62 3.26 2.83
N GLY A 31 -15.55 2.59 1.67
CA GLY A 31 -15.31 1.15 1.63
C GLY A 31 -16.56 0.30 1.89
N ASP A 32 -17.78 0.82 1.72
CA ASP A 32 -19.03 0.05 1.89
C ASP A 32 -19.02 -1.27 1.08
N ILE A 33 -18.45 -1.25 -0.11
CA ILE A 33 -18.32 -2.46 -0.94
C ILE A 33 -17.30 -3.46 -0.36
N LEU A 34 -16.29 -2.98 0.36
CA LEU A 34 -15.28 -3.80 1.03
C LEU A 34 -15.87 -4.54 2.23
N ASP A 35 -16.81 -3.93 2.96
CA ASP A 35 -17.57 -4.63 4.01
C ASP A 35 -18.35 -5.82 3.43
N ASN A 36 -19.00 -5.59 2.30
CA ASN A 36 -19.70 -6.67 1.60
C ASN A 36 -18.71 -7.78 1.19
N PHE A 37 -17.58 -7.45 0.56
CA PHE A 37 -16.58 -8.45 0.19
C PHE A 37 -15.97 -9.19 1.39
N ALA A 38 -15.73 -8.49 2.50
CA ALA A 38 -15.18 -9.07 3.73
C ALA A 38 -16.09 -10.16 4.34
N SER A 39 -17.41 -10.07 4.11
CA SER A 39 -18.38 -11.08 4.54
C SER A 39 -18.40 -12.35 3.68
N VAL A 40 -17.71 -12.35 2.53
CA VAL A 40 -17.69 -13.44 1.54
C VAL A 40 -19.11 -13.91 1.15
N PRO A 41 -19.93 -13.01 0.56
CA PRO A 41 -21.35 -13.25 0.39
C PRO A 41 -21.59 -14.34 -0.66
N VAL A 42 -22.49 -15.26 -0.35
CA VAL A 42 -22.90 -16.35 -1.25
C VAL A 42 -24.39 -16.26 -1.51
N THR A 43 -24.77 -16.16 -2.77
CA THR A 43 -26.16 -16.30 -3.20
C THR A 43 -26.38 -17.69 -3.77
N ILE A 44 -27.41 -18.40 -3.30
CA ILE A 44 -27.82 -19.70 -3.84
C ILE A 44 -28.99 -19.46 -4.78
N GLY A 45 -28.86 -19.89 -6.03
CA GLY A 45 -29.89 -19.80 -7.05
C GLY A 45 -30.26 -21.16 -7.62
N ARG A 46 -31.37 -21.20 -8.35
CA ARG A 46 -31.81 -22.38 -9.10
C ARG A 46 -32.15 -21.98 -10.53
N THR A 47 -31.63 -22.74 -11.50
CA THR A 47 -31.92 -22.54 -12.91
C THR A 47 -33.30 -23.13 -13.29
N PRO A 48 -33.87 -22.74 -14.46
CA PRO A 48 -35.14 -23.31 -14.93
C PRO A 48 -35.11 -24.84 -15.15
N ASP A 49 -33.95 -25.41 -15.48
CA ASP A 49 -33.74 -26.88 -15.56
C ASP A 49 -33.52 -27.54 -14.19
N GLY A 50 -33.70 -26.79 -13.09
CA GLY A 50 -33.73 -27.31 -11.73
C GLY A 50 -32.36 -27.48 -11.08
N LYS A 51 -31.26 -27.06 -11.72
CA LYS A 51 -29.90 -27.11 -11.15
C LYS A 51 -29.68 -25.98 -10.15
N THR A 52 -29.01 -26.30 -9.05
CA THR A 52 -28.61 -25.31 -8.03
C THR A 52 -27.25 -24.74 -8.37
N PHE A 53 -27.07 -23.43 -8.20
CA PHE A 53 -25.77 -22.76 -8.35
C PHE A 53 -25.48 -21.83 -7.18
N MET A 54 -24.20 -21.59 -6.93
CA MET A 54 -23.72 -20.57 -6.00
C MET A 54 -23.12 -19.42 -6.80
N ARG A 55 -23.37 -18.19 -6.36
CA ARG A 55 -22.78 -16.98 -6.91
C ARG A 55 -22.11 -16.18 -5.81
N THR A 56 -20.85 -15.85 -6.03
CA THR A 56 -20.06 -14.95 -5.19
C THR A 56 -19.66 -13.75 -6.04
N PRO A 57 -20.06 -12.52 -5.69
CA PRO A 57 -19.57 -11.33 -6.36
C PRO A 57 -18.09 -11.12 -6.03
N LEU A 58 -17.29 -10.81 -7.06
CA LEU A 58 -15.87 -10.53 -6.93
C LEU A 58 -15.55 -9.21 -7.63
N PRO A 59 -14.59 -8.41 -7.12
CA PRO A 59 -14.11 -7.22 -7.80
C PRO A 59 -13.24 -7.57 -9.02
N ASP A 60 -12.94 -6.56 -9.83
CA ASP A 60 -11.88 -6.64 -10.85
C ASP A 60 -10.54 -7.02 -10.20
N GLU A 61 -9.86 -8.01 -10.78
CA GLU A 61 -8.66 -8.60 -10.18
C GLU A 61 -7.48 -7.63 -10.16
N VAL A 62 -7.25 -6.86 -11.22
CA VAL A 62 -6.14 -5.89 -11.29
C VAL A 62 -6.33 -4.77 -10.27
N ALA A 63 -7.56 -4.25 -10.15
CA ALA A 63 -7.90 -3.30 -9.11
C ALA A 63 -7.71 -3.91 -7.70
N PHE A 64 -8.11 -5.16 -7.50
CA PHE A 64 -7.97 -5.82 -6.21
C PHE A 64 -6.51 -6.13 -5.84
N GLU A 65 -5.69 -6.51 -6.81
CA GLU A 65 -4.25 -6.69 -6.68
C GLU A 65 -3.55 -5.40 -6.24
N SER A 66 -3.93 -4.26 -6.82
CA SER A 66 -3.44 -2.96 -6.39
C SER A 66 -3.79 -2.67 -4.93
N LEU A 67 -5.00 -3.01 -4.49
CA LEU A 67 -5.44 -2.85 -3.11
C LEU A 67 -4.66 -3.77 -2.15
N SER A 68 -4.56 -5.07 -2.45
CA SER A 68 -3.88 -6.05 -1.60
C SER A 68 -2.40 -5.69 -1.42
N THR A 69 -1.74 -5.23 -2.49
CA THR A 69 -0.37 -4.74 -2.46
C THR A 69 -0.22 -3.51 -1.55
N ARG A 70 -1.22 -2.62 -1.53
CA ARG A 70 -1.22 -1.46 -0.61
C ARG A 70 -1.30 -1.86 0.85
N LEU A 71 -2.02 -2.94 1.15
CA LEU A 71 -2.30 -3.46 2.49
C LEU A 71 -1.21 -4.37 3.05
N ARG A 72 -0.44 -5.05 2.20
CA ARG A 72 0.62 -6.00 2.62
C ARG A 72 1.55 -5.47 3.73
N PRO A 73 2.06 -4.22 3.66
CA PRO A 73 2.93 -3.68 4.72
C PRO A 73 2.29 -3.71 6.11
N PHE A 74 0.97 -3.59 6.20
CA PHE A 74 0.28 -3.59 7.48
C PHE A 74 0.22 -4.96 8.13
N VAL A 75 0.23 -6.04 7.35
CA VAL A 75 0.04 -7.42 7.85
C VAL A 75 1.33 -8.22 7.92
N ALA A 76 2.39 -7.77 7.25
CA ALA A 76 3.70 -8.42 7.27
C ALA A 76 4.49 -7.99 8.51
N SER A 77 4.73 -8.90 9.46
CA SER A 77 5.44 -8.59 10.72
C SER A 77 6.86 -8.07 10.54
N GLY A 78 7.51 -8.42 9.42
CA GLY A 78 8.84 -7.92 9.06
C GLY A 78 8.85 -6.51 8.49
N ASP A 79 7.70 -5.95 8.10
CA ASP A 79 7.61 -4.61 7.52
C ASP A 79 7.64 -3.54 8.62
N ASP A 80 8.18 -2.37 8.33
CA ASP A 80 8.22 -1.24 9.28
C ASP A 80 6.84 -0.64 9.54
N LEU A 81 5.92 -0.80 8.59
CA LEU A 81 4.53 -0.35 8.71
C LEU A 81 3.60 -1.41 9.27
N TYR A 82 4.14 -2.50 9.84
CA TYR A 82 3.32 -3.52 10.50
C TYR A 82 2.45 -2.88 11.57
N PHE A 83 1.14 -3.20 11.58
CA PHE A 83 0.17 -2.48 12.41
C PHE A 83 0.54 -2.49 13.89
N VAL A 84 1.12 -3.59 14.41
CA VAL A 84 1.54 -3.68 15.82
C VAL A 84 2.60 -2.62 16.13
N LYS A 85 3.62 -2.45 15.27
CA LYS A 85 4.66 -1.43 15.45
C LYS A 85 4.07 -0.01 15.44
N ALA A 86 3.09 0.23 14.57
CA ALA A 86 2.42 1.53 14.48
C ALA A 86 1.53 1.82 15.71
N PHE A 87 0.81 0.82 16.23
CA PHE A 87 0.00 0.97 17.44
C PHE A 87 0.85 1.12 18.70
N GLU A 88 1.98 0.41 18.80
CA GLU A 88 2.96 0.60 19.88
C GLU A 88 3.55 2.03 19.86
N ALA A 89 3.86 2.56 18.67
CA ALA A 89 4.31 3.94 18.53
C ALA A 89 3.19 4.93 18.92
N LEU A 90 1.96 4.68 18.47
CA LEU A 90 0.79 5.49 18.83
C LEU A 90 0.56 5.53 20.35
N GLU A 91 0.65 4.38 21.03
CA GLU A 91 0.49 4.28 22.48
C GLU A 91 1.53 5.13 23.23
N ARG A 92 2.77 5.22 22.73
CA ARG A 92 3.82 6.08 23.30
C ARG A 92 3.62 7.57 23.01
N LEU A 93 2.83 7.92 21.99
CA LEU A 93 2.49 9.31 21.68
C LEU A 93 1.32 9.83 22.52
N CYS A 94 0.47 8.94 23.02
CA CYS A 94 -0.66 9.27 23.86
C CYS A 94 -0.25 9.56 25.32
N ASP A 95 -0.92 10.51 25.96
CA ASP A 95 -0.79 10.74 27.41
C ASP A 95 -1.62 9.72 28.19
N ASN A 96 -1.03 8.56 28.49
CA ASN A 96 -1.71 7.42 29.10
C ASN A 96 -2.40 7.72 30.44
N GLU A 97 -1.98 8.75 31.19
CA GLU A 97 -2.62 9.11 32.46
C GLU A 97 -3.97 9.83 32.27
N ASN A 98 -4.18 10.48 31.11
CA ASN A 98 -5.37 11.27 30.81
C ASN A 98 -6.13 10.80 29.56
N ASP A 99 -5.76 9.64 29.02
CA ASP A 99 -6.26 9.19 27.73
C ASP A 99 -7.67 8.59 27.80
N LYS A 100 -8.65 9.46 27.55
CA LYS A 100 -10.07 9.07 27.47
C LYS A 100 -10.42 8.21 26.24
N PHE A 101 -9.46 7.97 25.34
CA PHE A 101 -9.65 7.25 24.08
C PHE A 101 -8.86 5.93 24.03
N ALA A 102 -8.28 5.49 25.15
CA ALA A 102 -7.58 4.21 25.25
C ALA A 102 -8.47 3.03 24.81
N ASP A 103 -9.74 3.01 25.24
CA ASP A 103 -10.70 1.96 24.86
C ASP A 103 -10.92 1.91 23.34
N VAL A 104 -11.03 3.07 22.69
CA VAL A 104 -11.22 3.16 21.23
C VAL A 104 -10.01 2.57 20.50
N ARG A 105 -8.79 2.92 20.92
CA ARG A 105 -7.58 2.30 20.35
C ARG A 105 -7.56 0.80 20.54
N GLN A 106 -7.91 0.33 21.73
CA GLN A 106 -7.87 -1.09 22.04
C GLN A 106 -8.88 -1.88 21.21
N VAL A 107 -10.07 -1.32 20.98
CA VAL A 107 -11.08 -1.90 20.08
C VAL A 107 -10.53 -2.01 18.65
N ILE A 108 -9.95 -0.93 18.12
CA ILE A 108 -9.39 -0.94 16.75
C ILE A 108 -8.21 -1.90 16.65
N LEU A 109 -7.32 -1.96 17.66
CA LEU A 109 -6.21 -2.91 17.72
C LEU A 109 -6.70 -4.36 17.75
N ALA A 110 -7.74 -4.65 18.51
CA ALA A 110 -8.36 -5.98 18.55
C ALA A 110 -8.95 -6.37 17.18
N GLU A 111 -9.63 -5.45 16.50
CA GLU A 111 -10.14 -5.70 15.15
C GLU A 111 -9.00 -5.86 14.13
N TRP A 112 -7.86 -5.18 14.27
CA TRP A 112 -6.66 -5.45 13.47
C TRP A 112 -6.15 -6.88 13.65
N HIS A 113 -6.01 -7.33 14.90
CA HIS A 113 -5.59 -8.70 15.18
C HIS A 113 -6.53 -9.72 14.54
N LYS A 114 -7.84 -9.51 14.66
CA LYS A 114 -8.86 -10.38 14.05
C LYS A 114 -8.86 -10.33 12.52
N ALA A 115 -8.69 -9.16 11.93
CA ALA A 115 -8.71 -8.97 10.48
C ALA A 115 -7.44 -9.50 9.80
N SER A 116 -6.29 -9.48 10.49
CA SER A 116 -4.98 -9.88 9.96
C SER A 116 -4.48 -11.22 10.48
N GLU A 117 -5.25 -11.94 11.31
CA GLU A 117 -4.86 -13.23 11.88
C GLU A 117 -4.45 -14.22 10.77
N ARG A 118 -3.16 -14.55 10.71
CA ARG A 118 -2.61 -15.56 9.83
C ARG A 118 -2.54 -16.89 10.58
N SER A 119 -3.67 -17.56 10.69
CA SER A 119 -3.77 -18.90 11.25
C SER A 119 -4.39 -19.88 10.24
N SER A 120 -4.30 -21.18 10.52
CA SER A 120 -5.02 -22.21 9.76
C SER A 120 -6.52 -22.27 10.11
N ARG A 121 -6.99 -21.37 10.97
CA ARG A 121 -8.39 -21.29 11.37
C ARG A 121 -9.22 -20.77 10.19
N THR A 122 -10.28 -21.50 9.86
CA THR A 122 -11.28 -21.03 8.92
C THR A 122 -12.02 -19.80 9.45
N ARG A 123 -12.07 -18.73 8.64
CA ARG A 123 -12.85 -17.52 8.95
C ARG A 123 -14.21 -17.55 8.27
N ALA A 124 -14.26 -17.84 6.98
CA ALA A 124 -15.52 -17.89 6.21
C ALA A 124 -15.78 -19.27 5.61
N PHE A 125 -14.78 -19.90 4.99
CA PHE A 125 -14.93 -21.19 4.34
C PHE A 125 -13.61 -21.97 4.28
N TRP A 126 -13.70 -23.26 3.98
CA TRP A 126 -12.56 -24.10 3.67
C TRP A 126 -12.84 -24.89 2.39
N VAL A 127 -11.78 -25.32 1.73
CA VAL A 127 -11.83 -26.19 0.54
C VAL A 127 -11.10 -27.49 0.85
N GLN A 128 -11.64 -28.59 0.33
CA GLN A 128 -11.01 -29.91 0.39
C GLN A 128 -11.01 -30.49 -1.02
N THR A 129 -9.87 -31.03 -1.43
CA THR A 129 -9.74 -31.66 -2.75
C THR A 129 -10.13 -33.14 -2.66
N SER A 130 -10.55 -33.73 -3.77
CA SER A 130 -10.87 -35.17 -3.82
C SER A 130 -9.64 -36.06 -3.61
N GLU A 131 -8.45 -35.53 -3.88
CA GLU A 131 -7.17 -36.25 -3.81
C GLU A 131 -6.58 -36.27 -2.39
N SER A 132 -7.05 -35.40 -1.50
CA SER A 132 -6.53 -35.28 -0.14
C SER A 132 -7.64 -34.99 0.87
N ALA A 133 -7.60 -35.66 2.02
CA ALA A 133 -8.44 -35.31 3.16
C ALA A 133 -8.06 -33.96 3.81
N LYS A 134 -7.00 -33.30 3.31
CA LYS A 134 -6.55 -32.01 3.81
C LYS A 134 -7.55 -30.91 3.46
N GLN A 135 -7.98 -30.20 4.48
CA GLN A 135 -8.75 -28.97 4.35
C GLN A 135 -7.79 -27.78 4.30
N TYR A 136 -8.12 -26.82 3.44
CA TYR A 136 -7.42 -25.56 3.30
C TYR A 136 -8.37 -24.45 3.72
N SER A 137 -7.97 -23.67 4.73
CA SER A 137 -8.73 -22.51 5.17
C SER A 137 -8.70 -21.39 4.11
N ASP A 138 -9.72 -20.54 4.13
CA ASP A 138 -9.73 -19.29 3.38
C ASP A 138 -8.51 -18.40 3.68
N VAL A 139 -7.98 -18.41 4.90
CA VAL A 139 -6.73 -17.68 5.20
C VAL A 139 -5.55 -18.27 4.43
N GLU A 140 -5.38 -19.59 4.41
CA GLU A 140 -4.32 -20.24 3.62
C GLU A 140 -4.47 -19.97 2.12
N LEU A 141 -5.71 -20.04 1.61
CA LEU A 141 -6.05 -19.73 0.22
C LEU A 141 -5.73 -18.28 -0.15
N ALA A 142 -6.03 -17.32 0.73
CA ALA A 142 -5.75 -15.90 0.51
C ALA A 142 -4.25 -15.60 0.38
N PHE A 143 -3.43 -16.21 1.24
CA PHE A 143 -1.97 -16.06 1.19
C PHE A 143 -1.33 -16.86 0.05
N ALA A 144 -1.93 -17.98 -0.35
CA ALA A 144 -1.55 -18.69 -1.56
C ALA A 144 -1.76 -17.83 -2.81
N TRP A 145 -2.88 -17.09 -2.90
CA TRP A 145 -3.08 -16.11 -3.97
C TRP A 145 -2.04 -14.98 -3.93
N LEU A 146 -1.89 -14.31 -2.78
CA LEU A 146 -0.99 -13.17 -2.67
C LEU A 146 0.46 -13.52 -3.02
N TYR A 147 0.98 -14.65 -2.54
CA TYR A 147 2.39 -15.01 -2.73
C TYR A 147 2.64 -15.91 -3.92
N GLY A 148 1.72 -16.84 -4.23
CA GLY A 148 1.84 -17.73 -5.38
C GLY A 148 1.45 -17.07 -6.68
N ASP A 149 0.23 -16.54 -6.77
CA ASP A 149 -0.31 -16.03 -8.04
C ASP A 149 0.15 -14.58 -8.34
N THR A 150 0.34 -13.75 -7.31
CA THR A 150 0.66 -12.31 -7.51
C THR A 150 2.14 -11.95 -7.33
N MET A 151 2.77 -12.30 -6.19
CA MET A 151 4.04 -11.65 -5.78
C MET A 151 5.32 -12.44 -6.07
N HIS A 152 5.38 -13.73 -5.70
CA HIS A 152 6.62 -14.49 -5.68
C HIS A 152 6.65 -15.65 -6.69
N GLY A 153 5.50 -16.10 -7.18
CA GLY A 153 5.46 -17.30 -8.03
C GLY A 153 5.84 -18.57 -7.27
N ASP A 154 5.60 -18.61 -5.95
CA ASP A 154 5.94 -19.79 -5.13
C ASP A 154 5.03 -20.99 -5.50
N HIS A 155 5.61 -21.97 -6.18
CA HIS A 155 4.89 -23.13 -6.75
C HIS A 155 4.51 -24.21 -5.71
N ASP A 156 5.16 -24.23 -4.55
CA ASP A 156 5.24 -25.46 -3.72
C ASP A 156 3.93 -25.90 -3.03
N LYS A 157 2.87 -25.08 -3.02
CA LYS A 157 1.57 -25.42 -2.36
C LYS A 157 0.31 -24.85 -3.03
N VAL A 158 0.46 -24.14 -4.14
CA VAL A 158 -0.58 -23.27 -4.72
C VAL A 158 -1.24 -23.91 -5.94
N GLU A 159 -0.50 -24.72 -6.70
CA GLU A 159 -0.94 -25.22 -8.01
C GLU A 159 -2.07 -26.27 -7.96
N THR A 160 -2.30 -26.93 -6.83
CA THR A 160 -3.33 -27.98 -6.71
C THR A 160 -4.72 -27.47 -6.32
N LEU A 161 -4.86 -26.17 -6.04
CA LEU A 161 -6.11 -25.55 -5.63
C LEU A 161 -6.69 -24.73 -6.80
N ASP A 162 -7.99 -24.45 -6.79
CA ASP A 162 -8.60 -23.58 -7.81
C ASP A 162 -8.18 -22.13 -7.57
N ILE A 163 -7.72 -21.45 -8.62
CA ILE A 163 -7.39 -20.02 -8.58
C ILE A 163 -8.61 -19.17 -8.18
N HIS A 164 -9.82 -19.59 -8.55
CA HIS A 164 -11.04 -18.89 -8.16
C HIS A 164 -11.31 -18.94 -6.66
N ASP A 165 -11.03 -20.08 -6.01
CA ASP A 165 -11.15 -20.21 -4.56
C ASP A 165 -10.09 -19.38 -3.83
N ARG A 166 -8.85 -19.40 -4.34
CA ARG A 166 -7.76 -18.56 -3.83
C ARG A 166 -8.06 -17.08 -3.93
N TYR A 167 -8.49 -16.62 -5.11
CA TYR A 167 -8.85 -15.22 -5.33
C TYR A 167 -10.06 -14.81 -4.47
N ARG A 168 -11.11 -15.63 -4.41
CA ARG A 168 -12.27 -15.38 -3.53
C ARG A 168 -11.85 -15.24 -2.06
N ALA A 169 -10.95 -16.10 -1.59
CA ALA A 169 -10.46 -16.03 -0.23
C ALA A 169 -9.63 -14.77 0.03
N ALA A 170 -8.76 -14.39 -0.93
CA ALA A 170 -8.02 -13.13 -0.89
C ALA A 170 -8.94 -11.91 -0.85
N VAL A 171 -10.01 -11.92 -1.65
CA VAL A 171 -11.07 -10.91 -1.65
C VAL A 171 -11.67 -10.73 -0.26
N GLY A 172 -12.07 -11.81 0.40
CA GLY A 172 -12.58 -11.76 1.77
C GLY A 172 -11.56 -11.22 2.76
N PHE A 173 -10.35 -11.80 2.77
CA PHE A 173 -9.31 -11.47 3.74
C PHE A 173 -8.86 -10.00 3.64
N PHE A 174 -8.41 -9.56 2.46
CA PHE A 174 -7.85 -8.22 2.30
C PHE A 174 -8.92 -7.13 2.30
N SER A 175 -10.19 -7.43 1.96
CA SER A 175 -11.26 -6.46 2.16
C SER A 175 -11.49 -6.19 3.65
N GLY A 176 -11.46 -7.20 4.51
CA GLY A 176 -11.52 -7.01 5.96
C GLY A 176 -10.36 -6.18 6.52
N VAL A 177 -9.14 -6.40 6.00
CA VAL A 177 -7.97 -5.58 6.34
C VAL A 177 -8.13 -4.13 5.86
N ALA A 178 -8.73 -3.93 4.68
CA ALA A 178 -8.98 -2.59 4.14
C ALA A 178 -10.00 -1.81 4.98
N VAL A 179 -11.07 -2.47 5.44
CA VAL A 179 -12.09 -1.87 6.32
C VAL A 179 -11.44 -1.35 7.61
N ILE A 180 -10.66 -2.18 8.29
CA ILE A 180 -10.00 -1.76 9.53
C ILE A 180 -8.93 -0.69 9.28
N ALA A 181 -8.27 -0.70 8.12
CA ALA A 181 -7.34 0.36 7.72
C ALA A 181 -8.05 1.72 7.56
N ILE A 182 -9.21 1.76 6.90
CA ILE A 182 -10.01 2.97 6.74
C ILE A 182 -10.53 3.46 8.11
N ALA A 183 -11.03 2.56 8.95
CA ALA A 183 -11.47 2.88 10.30
C ALA A 183 -10.32 3.47 11.14
N THR A 184 -9.12 2.91 11.02
CA THR A 184 -7.92 3.39 11.71
C THR A 184 -7.52 4.79 11.25
N LEU A 185 -7.60 5.08 9.95
CA LEU A 185 -7.35 6.43 9.44
C LEU A 185 -8.32 7.45 10.04
N ASN A 186 -9.60 7.09 10.13
CA ASN A 186 -10.62 7.97 10.72
C ASN A 186 -10.40 8.18 12.22
N MET A 187 -10.01 7.13 12.95
CA MET A 187 -9.62 7.24 14.36
C MET A 187 -8.43 8.20 14.54
N LEU A 188 -7.37 8.05 13.73
CA LEU A 188 -6.17 8.89 13.83
C LEU A 188 -6.47 10.36 13.50
N ARG A 189 -7.36 10.63 12.55
CA ARG A 189 -7.86 11.99 12.28
C ARG A 189 -8.54 12.60 13.50
N GLN A 190 -9.49 11.87 14.10
CA GLN A 190 -10.20 12.34 15.30
C GLN A 190 -9.23 12.57 16.46
N PHE A 191 -8.21 11.73 16.63
CA PHE A 191 -7.23 11.89 17.70
C PHE A 191 -6.41 13.17 17.56
N VAL A 192 -6.03 13.53 16.33
CA VAL A 192 -5.34 14.80 16.07
C VAL A 192 -6.30 15.98 16.28
N GLU A 193 -7.53 15.91 15.77
CA GLU A 193 -8.55 16.96 15.94
C GLU A 193 -8.89 17.22 17.42
N LEU A 194 -8.89 16.19 18.24
CA LEU A 194 -9.17 16.25 19.68
C LEU A 194 -7.91 16.53 20.53
N GLY A 195 -6.73 16.67 19.90
CA GLY A 195 -5.47 16.94 20.59
C GLY A 195 -4.93 15.78 21.42
N VAL A 196 -5.36 14.55 21.14
CA VAL A 196 -4.89 13.31 21.81
C VAL A 196 -3.46 12.99 21.42
N ILE A 197 -3.12 13.25 20.15
CA ILE A 197 -1.76 13.13 19.61
C ILE A 197 -1.44 14.37 18.78
N ASP A 198 -0.15 14.69 18.70
CA ASP A 198 0.35 15.77 17.86
C ASP A 198 1.14 15.18 16.68
N LEU A 199 0.63 15.41 15.47
CA LEU A 199 1.21 15.02 14.19
C LEU A 199 1.20 16.23 13.26
N PHE A 200 2.17 16.30 12.35
CA PHE A 200 2.23 17.38 11.36
C PHE A 200 0.98 17.36 10.45
N ALA A 201 0.43 18.54 10.17
CA ALA A 201 -0.79 18.67 9.37
C ALA A 201 -0.64 18.11 7.94
N ASP A 202 0.57 18.24 7.36
CA ASP A 202 0.95 17.76 6.03
C ASP A 202 0.72 16.24 5.87
N VAL A 203 0.84 15.47 6.95
CA VAL A 203 0.54 14.03 7.01
C VAL A 203 -0.88 13.72 6.50
N PHE A 204 -1.83 14.63 6.70
CA PHE A 204 -3.23 14.47 6.28
C PHE A 204 -3.61 15.25 5.02
N THR A 205 -2.80 16.24 4.60
CA THR A 205 -3.10 17.10 3.46
C THR A 205 -2.28 16.79 2.21
N ASP A 206 -1.03 16.32 2.35
CA ASP A 206 -0.13 16.03 1.21
C ASP A 206 -0.76 15.02 0.24
N ASP A 207 -0.54 15.19 -1.06
CA ASP A 207 -1.00 14.21 -2.04
C ASP A 207 -0.30 12.86 -1.82
N VAL A 208 -1.11 11.81 -1.66
CA VAL A 208 -0.61 10.43 -1.49
C VAL A 208 -0.79 9.57 -2.74
N VAL A 209 -1.51 10.08 -3.75
CA VAL A 209 -1.73 9.45 -5.06
C VAL A 209 -1.57 10.50 -6.15
N VAL A 210 -1.02 10.10 -7.29
CA VAL A 210 -0.95 10.95 -8.47
C VAL A 210 -2.22 10.73 -9.28
N THR A 211 -3.05 11.76 -9.41
CA THR A 211 -4.29 11.74 -10.20
C THR A 211 -4.10 12.34 -11.59
N GLN A 212 -3.04 13.13 -11.76
CA GLN A 212 -2.66 13.72 -13.03
C GLN A 212 -2.12 12.63 -13.96
N THR A 213 -2.59 12.63 -15.20
CA THR A 213 -2.09 11.73 -16.26
C THR A 213 -0.89 12.32 -17.00
N GLU A 214 -0.53 13.56 -16.69
CA GLU A 214 0.58 14.29 -17.28
C GLU A 214 1.27 15.11 -16.19
N ILE A 215 2.61 15.09 -16.16
CA ILE A 215 3.41 15.99 -15.35
C ILE A 215 4.08 16.97 -16.31
N ARG A 216 3.70 18.24 -16.22
CA ARG A 216 4.28 19.30 -17.05
C ARG A 216 5.43 19.95 -16.30
N HIS A 217 6.63 19.86 -16.87
CA HIS A 217 7.78 20.65 -16.46
C HIS A 217 8.03 21.73 -17.49
N GLU A 218 8.09 22.99 -17.06
CA GLU A 218 8.61 24.06 -17.92
C GLU A 218 10.12 23.93 -17.97
N VAL A 219 10.66 23.71 -19.16
CA VAL A 219 12.10 23.57 -19.41
C VAL A 219 12.51 24.53 -20.51
N GLU A 220 13.62 25.24 -20.30
CA GLU A 220 14.28 25.98 -21.35
C GLU A 220 15.18 25.02 -22.15
N VAL A 221 14.84 24.81 -23.42
CA VAL A 221 15.61 23.96 -24.33
C VAL A 221 16.38 24.84 -25.30
N PHE A 222 17.70 24.72 -25.27
CA PHE A 222 18.58 25.40 -26.21
C PHE A 222 19.04 24.42 -27.29
N HIS A 223 18.99 24.82 -28.56
CA HIS A 223 19.47 24.02 -29.69
C HIS A 223 20.59 24.76 -30.44
N ALA A 224 21.56 24.01 -30.95
CA ALA A 224 22.64 24.52 -31.79
C ALA A 224 22.75 23.68 -33.09
N GLU A 225 23.31 24.25 -34.15
CA GLU A 225 23.54 23.53 -35.41
C GLU A 225 24.51 22.36 -35.22
N VAL A 226 24.35 21.32 -36.02
CA VAL A 226 25.21 20.13 -35.99
C VAL A 226 26.65 20.53 -36.31
N GLY A 227 27.56 20.30 -35.36
CA GLY A 227 28.97 20.68 -35.46
C GLY A 227 29.35 21.92 -34.63
N VAL A 228 28.39 22.61 -34.03
CA VAL A 228 28.62 23.68 -33.06
C VAL A 228 28.79 23.08 -31.67
N ASP A 229 29.81 23.52 -30.93
CA ASP A 229 30.00 23.12 -29.53
C ASP A 229 28.78 23.59 -28.70
N PRO A 230 27.99 22.65 -28.14
CA PRO A 230 26.81 22.97 -27.34
C PRO A 230 27.12 23.91 -26.17
N THR A 231 28.34 23.84 -25.65
CA THR A 231 28.86 24.71 -24.58
C THR A 231 28.87 26.18 -24.98
N ALA A 232 29.45 26.49 -26.14
CA ALA A 232 29.65 27.85 -26.61
C ALA A 232 28.31 28.50 -27.01
N ALA A 233 27.39 27.71 -27.57
CA ALA A 233 26.04 28.15 -27.89
C ALA A 233 25.22 28.48 -26.63
N LEU A 234 25.32 27.63 -25.59
CA LEU A 234 24.66 27.83 -24.30
C LEU A 234 25.21 29.08 -23.58
N GLU A 235 26.52 29.27 -23.54
CA GLU A 235 27.16 30.47 -22.96
C GLU A 235 26.75 31.77 -23.69
N THR A 236 26.52 31.72 -25.00
CA THR A 236 26.09 32.88 -25.79
C THR A 236 24.62 33.23 -25.51
N LEU A 237 23.76 32.23 -25.31
CA LEU A 237 22.34 32.40 -24.97
C LEU A 237 22.17 32.89 -23.53
N LEU A 238 22.93 32.34 -22.58
CA LEU A 238 22.98 32.78 -21.19
C LEU A 238 23.59 34.19 -21.01
N ARG A 239 24.31 34.72 -21.99
CA ARG A 239 24.75 36.13 -22.00
C ARG A 239 23.69 37.11 -22.52
N ARG A 240 22.64 36.62 -23.21
CA ARG A 240 21.51 37.44 -23.68
C ARG A 240 20.38 37.55 -22.67
N SER A 241 20.28 36.57 -21.78
CA SER A 241 19.50 36.61 -20.55
C SER A 241 20.43 37.19 -19.47
N ASP A 242 20.18 38.37 -18.92
CA ASP A 242 21.08 39.01 -17.92
C ASP A 242 21.14 38.29 -16.55
N ALA A 243 20.90 36.99 -16.47
CA ALA A 243 20.92 36.21 -15.24
C ALA A 243 22.17 35.31 -15.12
N PRO A 244 22.98 35.43 -14.07
CA PRO A 244 24.04 34.46 -13.80
C PRO A 244 23.44 33.09 -13.47
N LEU A 245 24.04 32.02 -14.01
CA LEU A 245 23.71 30.64 -13.63
C LEU A 245 23.87 30.47 -12.10
N PRO A 246 22.87 29.95 -11.39
CA PRO A 246 23.02 29.64 -9.97
C PRO A 246 24.12 28.59 -9.76
N PRO A 247 24.93 28.68 -8.68
CA PRO A 247 26.07 27.80 -8.42
C PRO A 247 25.75 26.29 -8.40
N GLU A 248 24.49 25.95 -8.15
CA GLU A 248 23.94 24.60 -8.10
C GLU A 248 23.62 23.97 -9.49
N PHE A 249 23.74 24.71 -10.59
CA PHE A 249 23.49 24.17 -11.93
C PHE A 249 24.72 23.49 -12.52
N GLN A 250 24.69 22.15 -12.55
CA GLN A 250 25.65 21.33 -13.29
C GLN A 250 25.12 20.92 -14.67
N ARG A 251 26.02 20.75 -15.64
CA ARG A 251 25.65 20.31 -17.00
C ARG A 251 24.94 18.96 -16.96
N VAL A 252 23.80 18.85 -17.63
CA VAL A 252 23.02 17.60 -17.73
C VAL A 252 23.85 16.44 -18.30
N GLY A 253 24.78 16.71 -19.22
CA GLY A 253 25.74 15.70 -19.71
C GLY A 253 26.60 15.10 -18.59
N ASN A 254 27.09 15.94 -17.68
CA ASN A 254 27.90 15.51 -16.54
C ASN A 254 27.06 14.68 -15.55
N LEU A 255 25.78 14.99 -15.35
CA LEU A 255 24.88 14.20 -14.50
C LEU A 255 24.65 12.79 -15.05
N PHE A 256 24.52 12.64 -16.36
CA PHE A 256 24.38 11.31 -16.99
C PHE A 256 25.68 10.53 -17.00
N ASP A 257 26.82 11.19 -17.23
CA ASP A 257 28.14 10.56 -17.20
C ASP A 257 28.56 10.17 -15.77
N GLU A 258 28.23 10.97 -14.77
CA GLU A 258 28.43 10.64 -13.35
C GLU A 258 27.51 9.50 -12.89
N ALA A 259 26.23 9.52 -13.29
CA ALA A 259 25.30 8.41 -13.01
C ALA A 259 25.70 7.10 -13.72
N ARG A 260 26.35 7.19 -14.89
CA ARG A 260 26.88 6.04 -15.62
C ARG A 260 28.17 5.53 -14.99
N ALA A 261 29.08 6.42 -14.60
CA ALA A 261 30.31 6.09 -13.89
C ALA A 261 30.06 5.46 -12.51
N GLN A 262 29.04 5.92 -11.76
CA GLN A 262 28.64 5.32 -10.48
C GLN A 262 28.03 3.91 -10.64
N ARG A 263 27.32 3.66 -11.76
CA ARG A 263 26.80 2.32 -12.10
C ARG A 263 27.91 1.35 -12.53
N GLU A 264 28.97 1.86 -13.15
CA GLU A 264 30.12 1.06 -13.57
C GLU A 264 31.10 0.80 -12.41
N SER A 265 31.30 1.77 -11.50
CA SER A 265 32.09 1.57 -10.28
C SER A 265 31.41 0.65 -9.26
N GLY A 266 30.07 0.62 -9.23
CA GLY A 266 29.29 -0.29 -8.39
C GLY A 266 29.30 -1.75 -8.87
N ARG A 267 29.65 -2.01 -10.15
CA ARG A 267 29.79 -3.37 -10.70
C ARG A 267 31.18 -3.98 -10.47
N ASN A 268 32.21 -3.16 -10.26
CA ASN A 268 33.59 -3.64 -10.03
C ASN A 268 33.96 -3.83 -8.55
N ASN A 269 33.00 -3.69 -7.63
CA ASN A 269 33.19 -3.91 -6.19
C ASN A 269 32.43 -5.14 -5.65
N VAL A 270 31.98 -6.02 -6.55
CA VAL A 270 31.48 -7.35 -6.21
C VAL A 270 32.21 -8.37 -7.10
N ASP A 271 33.49 -8.53 -6.81
CA ASP A 271 34.30 -9.74 -7.04
C ASP A 271 35.34 -9.82 -5.91
#